data_AF-X1UE97-F1
#
_entry.id   AF-X1UE97-F1
#
_cell.length_a   1.000
_cell.length_b   1.000
_cell.length_c   1.000
_cell.angle_alpha   90.00
_cell.angle_beta   90.00
_cell.angle_gamma   90.00
#
_symmetry.space_group_name_H-M   'P 1'
#
loop_
_entity.id
_entity.type
_entity.pdbx_description
1 polymer ?
#
loop_
_entity_poly.entity_id
_entity_poly.type
_entity_poly.pdbx_seq_one_letter_code
_entity_poly.pdbx_strand_id
1 'polypeptide(L)'
;MVEFVKRAYKLDEHTAVVELNRPNSRFHAFFLDRWGCLWIMPKHIFETVENPLEYEFNPPVGTGPYELYDYDPAGFWTMWIRRADWDRSPTGILYGKPQPKYVLCRAFEAEEAKILAQLRHELDMAQHVPEGLQVVLEKSKTARGWREEWPWVVNIDPCITGIMFNNAVSPYDIKDVRWALTLAIDIVPYMQIAFDVMAPVSVLHLPPVPAYTEAFFEPMEDWLKGFELDLGSGETFKPYDTEVPYRLAETARARGYPVPDDPETIRELFGIGWW
;
A
#
# COMPACT_ATOMS: atom_id res chain seq x y z
N MET A 1 11.96 1.00 18.83
CA MET A 1 13.27 0.30 18.92
C MET A 1 13.90 0.43 20.30
N VAL A 2 13.91 1.62 20.91
CA VAL A 2 14.55 1.91 22.21
C VAL A 2 14.14 0.97 23.35
N GLU A 3 12.87 0.58 23.44
CA GLU A 3 12.40 -0.34 24.49
C GLU A 3 12.96 -1.77 24.34
N PHE A 4 13.21 -2.21 23.10
CA PHE A 4 13.63 -3.58 22.81
C PHE A 4 15.14 -3.77 22.81
N VAL A 5 15.92 -2.76 22.40
CA VAL A 5 17.36 -2.90 22.23
C VAL A 5 18.08 -2.58 23.54
N LYS A 6 18.78 -3.57 24.08
CA LYS A 6 19.68 -3.40 25.24
C LYS A 6 20.97 -2.71 24.82
N ARG A 7 21.60 -3.22 23.75
CA ARG A 7 22.78 -2.63 23.12
C ARG A 7 22.93 -3.14 21.70
N ALA A 8 23.56 -2.32 20.85
CA ALA A 8 24.03 -2.73 19.53
C ALA A 8 25.52 -2.42 19.43
N TYR A 9 26.30 -3.37 18.91
CA TYR A 9 27.74 -3.22 18.77
C TYR A 9 28.26 -4.02 17.58
N LYS A 10 29.39 -3.58 17.00
CA LYS A 10 30.08 -4.35 15.96
C LYS A 10 30.98 -5.41 16.61
N LEU A 11 30.99 -6.62 16.05
CA LEU A 11 31.99 -7.63 16.36
C LEU A 11 33.21 -7.49 15.45
N ASP A 12 32.97 -7.19 14.17
CA ASP A 12 33.99 -6.93 13.14
C ASP A 12 33.42 -5.98 12.05
N GLU A 13 34.10 -5.84 10.92
CA GLU A 13 33.69 -4.93 9.83
C GLU A 13 32.40 -5.35 9.10
N HIS A 14 31.99 -6.61 9.20
CA HIS A 14 30.84 -7.18 8.50
C HIS A 14 29.81 -7.83 9.43
N THR A 15 30.06 -7.81 10.75
CA THR A 15 29.19 -8.42 11.75
C THR A 15 28.77 -7.40 12.81
N ALA A 16 27.46 -7.19 12.94
CA ALA A 16 26.84 -6.42 14.01
C ALA A 16 25.97 -7.33 14.90
N VAL A 17 25.98 -7.06 16.21
CA VAL A 17 25.16 -7.75 17.20
C VAL A 17 24.19 -6.77 17.83
N VAL A 18 22.93 -7.18 17.90
CA VAL A 18 21.89 -6.45 18.63
C VAL A 18 21.39 -7.35 19.76
N GLU A 19 21.64 -6.94 21.00
CA GLU A 19 21.11 -7.60 22.18
C GLU A 19 19.76 -6.98 22.54
N LEU A 20 18.77 -7.83 22.81
CA LEU A 20 17.43 -7.40 23.17
C LEU A 20 17.21 -7.48 24.68
N ASN A 21 16.42 -6.54 25.23
CA ASN A 21 15.97 -6.56 26.62
C ASN A 21 15.01 -7.73 26.91
N ARG A 22 14.31 -8.21 25.87
CA ARG A 22 13.34 -9.31 25.92
C ARG A 22 13.24 -10.02 24.57
N PRO A 23 12.85 -11.30 24.53
CA PRO A 23 12.58 -11.99 23.26
C PRO A 23 11.56 -11.24 22.40
N ASN A 24 11.85 -11.10 21.10
CA ASN A 24 10.94 -10.50 20.11
C ASN A 24 11.12 -11.22 18.77
N SER A 25 10.18 -12.12 18.43
CA SER A 25 10.20 -12.89 17.20
C SER A 25 10.10 -12.04 15.93
N ARG A 26 9.57 -10.80 16.04
CA ARG A 26 9.41 -9.87 14.92
C ARG A 26 10.55 -8.85 14.82
N PHE A 27 11.60 -8.94 15.64
CA PHE A 27 12.69 -7.96 15.64
C PHE A 27 13.38 -7.85 14.27
N HIS A 28 13.47 -8.96 13.53
CA HIS A 28 14.03 -8.99 12.19
C HIS A 28 13.31 -8.06 11.19
N ALA A 29 12.04 -7.72 11.43
CA ALA A 29 11.25 -6.87 10.55
C ALA A 29 11.79 -5.44 10.42
N PHE A 30 12.60 -4.97 11.38
CA PHE A 30 13.29 -3.67 11.27
C PHE A 30 14.38 -3.66 10.19
N PHE A 31 14.88 -4.83 9.77
CA PHE A 31 15.91 -4.96 8.73
C PHE A 31 15.35 -5.32 7.36
N LEU A 32 14.03 -5.35 7.21
CA LEU A 32 13.36 -5.53 5.92
C LEU A 32 13.17 -4.17 5.25
N ASP A 33 13.10 -4.18 3.92
CA ASP A 33 12.68 -3.00 3.16
C ASP A 33 11.17 -2.80 3.32
N ARG A 34 10.77 -1.97 4.29
CA ARG A 34 9.37 -1.68 4.62
C ARG A 34 9.22 -0.29 5.24
N TRP A 35 8.01 0.23 5.25
CA TRP A 35 7.74 1.48 5.95
C TRP A 35 8.05 1.35 7.46
N GLY A 36 8.80 2.30 8.01
CA GLY A 36 9.28 2.28 9.40
C GLY A 36 10.46 1.33 9.68
N CYS A 37 11.16 0.83 8.65
CA CYS A 37 12.38 0.06 8.82
C CYS A 37 13.57 0.90 9.31
N LEU A 38 14.64 0.22 9.70
CA LEU A 38 15.92 0.83 10.04
C LEU A 38 16.65 1.22 8.76
N TRP A 39 16.87 2.51 8.56
CA TRP A 39 17.72 2.99 7.48
C TRP A 39 19.18 2.98 7.91
N ILE A 40 20.04 2.32 7.13
CA ILE A 40 21.47 2.25 7.40
C ILE A 40 22.12 3.55 6.91
N MET A 41 22.47 4.42 7.86
CA MET A 41 23.01 5.75 7.57
C MET A 41 24.55 5.74 7.46
N PRO A 42 25.14 6.57 6.58
CA PRO A 42 26.59 6.62 6.38
C PRO A 42 27.30 7.29 7.57
N LYS A 43 27.99 6.48 8.38
CA LYS A 43 28.74 6.99 9.56
C LYS A 43 29.68 8.15 9.22
N HIS A 44 30.44 8.06 8.13
CA HIS A 44 31.42 9.08 7.72
C HIS A 44 30.81 10.47 7.45
N ILE A 45 29.48 10.57 7.32
CA ILE A 45 28.75 11.84 7.23
C ILE A 45 28.22 12.18 8.63
N PHE A 46 27.40 11.29 9.19
CA PHE A 46 26.64 11.55 10.41
C PHE A 46 27.49 11.64 11.68
N GLU A 47 28.71 11.11 11.70
CA GLU A 47 29.59 11.23 12.89
C GLU A 47 30.05 12.68 13.14
N THR A 48 29.97 13.53 12.13
CA THR A 48 30.32 14.97 12.21
C THR A 48 29.11 15.87 12.39
N VAL A 49 27.89 15.33 12.31
CA VAL A 49 26.65 16.09 12.41
C VAL A 49 26.26 16.26 13.87
N GLU A 50 26.23 17.50 14.35
CA GLU A 50 25.86 17.80 15.75
C GLU A 50 24.40 17.50 16.05
N ASN A 51 23.49 17.92 15.16
CA ASN A 51 22.06 17.69 15.29
C ASN A 51 21.50 16.96 14.05
N PRO A 52 21.41 15.62 14.08
CA PRO A 52 20.85 14.84 12.98
C PRO A 52 19.40 15.17 12.62
N LEU A 53 18.63 15.81 13.52
CA LEU A 53 17.24 16.18 13.27
C LEU A 53 17.10 17.45 12.41
N GLU A 54 18.14 18.29 12.37
CA GLU A 54 18.16 19.55 11.62
C GLU A 54 19.04 19.47 10.37
N TYR A 55 19.81 18.39 10.23
CA TYR A 55 20.67 18.19 9.08
C TYR A 55 19.86 17.78 7.84
N GLU A 56 19.87 18.64 6.81
CA GLU A 56 19.09 18.48 5.57
C GLU A 56 19.42 17.18 4.81
N PHE A 57 20.64 16.65 4.97
CA PHE A 57 21.14 15.46 4.28
C PHE A 57 20.88 15.45 2.75
N ASN A 58 21.32 16.53 2.10
CA ASN A 58 21.16 16.77 0.68
C ASN A 58 22.51 17.20 0.06
N PRO A 59 23.07 16.48 -0.93
CA PRO A 59 22.50 15.30 -1.58
C PRO A 59 22.45 14.07 -0.65
N PRO A 60 21.44 13.20 -0.80
CA PRO A 60 21.36 11.97 -0.03
C PRO A 60 22.45 10.99 -0.47
N VAL A 61 23.01 10.27 0.50
CA VAL A 61 24.00 9.21 0.25
C VAL A 61 23.44 7.87 0.73
N GLY A 62 23.37 6.90 -0.19
CA GLY A 62 22.82 5.59 0.11
C GLY A 62 23.56 4.45 -0.61
N THR A 63 23.12 3.22 -0.32
CA THR A 63 23.64 1.99 -0.93
C THR A 63 22.84 1.54 -2.15
N GLY A 64 21.86 2.34 -2.59
CA GLY A 64 21.04 2.04 -3.75
C GLY A 64 21.81 2.06 -5.07
N PRO A 65 21.19 1.57 -6.16
CA PRO A 65 21.81 1.49 -7.48
C PRO A 65 21.92 2.83 -8.23
N TYR A 66 21.32 3.90 -7.70
CA TYR A 66 21.31 5.24 -8.29
C TYR A 66 21.79 6.28 -7.28
N GLU A 67 22.35 7.36 -7.79
CA GLU A 67 22.70 8.57 -7.04
C GLU A 67 21.91 9.78 -7.59
N LEU A 68 21.69 10.77 -6.73
CA LEU A 68 20.99 12.00 -7.13
C LEU A 68 21.80 12.69 -8.23
N TYR A 69 21.17 12.91 -9.38
CA TYR A 69 21.80 13.59 -10.52
C TYR A 69 21.46 15.08 -10.50
N ASP A 70 20.16 15.39 -10.42
CA ASP A 70 19.66 16.76 -10.40
C ASP A 70 18.22 16.76 -9.87
N TYR A 71 17.70 17.92 -9.46
CA TYR A 71 16.30 18.06 -9.04
C TYR A 71 15.82 19.51 -9.22
N ASP A 72 14.51 19.67 -9.31
CA ASP A 72 13.88 20.98 -9.30
C ASP A 72 13.84 21.54 -7.86
N PRO A 73 14.45 22.71 -7.57
CA PRO A 73 14.31 23.35 -6.27
C PRO A 73 12.85 23.65 -5.88
N ALA A 74 11.93 23.76 -6.85
CA ALA A 74 10.51 23.93 -6.60
C ALA A 74 9.75 22.60 -6.35
N GLY A 75 10.41 21.44 -6.51
CA GLY A 75 9.86 20.13 -6.17
C GLY A 75 9.09 19.40 -7.29
N PHE A 76 9.12 19.89 -8.54
CA PHE A 76 8.36 19.27 -9.63
C PHE A 76 9.03 18.03 -10.24
N TRP A 77 10.33 17.84 -10.06
CA TRP A 77 11.00 16.63 -10.52
C TRP A 77 12.30 16.33 -9.78
N THR A 78 12.69 15.05 -9.80
CA THR A 78 13.98 14.56 -9.31
C THR A 78 14.54 13.58 -10.33
N MET A 79 15.80 13.77 -10.71
CA MET A 79 16.53 12.93 -11.64
C MET A 79 17.60 12.14 -10.90
N TRP A 80 17.64 10.84 -11.16
CA TRP A 80 18.62 9.92 -10.62
C TRP A 80 19.46 9.34 -11.75
N ILE A 81 20.76 9.16 -11.53
CA ILE A 81 21.67 8.49 -12.47
C ILE A 81 22.19 7.18 -11.87
N ARG A 82 22.24 6.12 -12.67
CA ARG A 82 22.81 4.85 -12.24
C ARG A 82 24.29 5.04 -11.95
N ARG A 83 24.72 4.75 -10.73
CA ARG A 83 26.12 4.88 -10.29
C ARG A 83 27.06 3.95 -11.08
N ALA A 84 28.33 4.33 -11.18
CA ALA A 84 29.33 3.55 -11.94
C ALA A 84 29.55 2.14 -11.36
N ASP A 85 29.55 2.04 -10.03
CA ASP A 85 29.71 0.83 -9.22
C ASP A 85 28.35 0.25 -8.76
N TRP A 86 27.36 0.26 -9.66
CA TRP A 86 26.00 -0.25 -9.40
C TRP A 86 26.01 -1.71 -8.93
N ASP A 87 27.03 -2.48 -9.34
CA ASP A 87 27.24 -3.88 -9.00
C ASP A 87 27.54 -4.10 -7.52
N ARG A 88 27.94 -3.04 -6.80
CA ARG A 88 28.15 -3.07 -5.34
C ARG A 88 26.89 -2.75 -4.54
N SER A 89 25.79 -2.34 -5.18
CA SER A 89 24.51 -2.10 -4.51
C SER A 89 23.79 -3.43 -4.20
N PRO A 90 22.93 -3.50 -3.17
CA PRO A 90 22.11 -4.69 -2.93
C PRO A 90 21.30 -5.10 -4.16
N THR A 91 20.74 -4.13 -4.89
CA THR A 91 20.02 -4.39 -6.15
C THR A 91 20.92 -4.98 -7.22
N GLY A 92 22.14 -4.45 -7.38
CA GLY A 92 23.13 -4.97 -8.34
C GLY A 92 23.57 -6.40 -8.02
N ILE A 93 23.76 -6.70 -6.74
CA ILE A 93 24.15 -8.03 -6.25
C ILE A 93 23.02 -9.05 -6.45
N LEU A 94 21.77 -8.67 -6.12
CA LEU A 94 20.62 -9.59 -6.15
C LEU A 94 20.01 -9.77 -7.54
N TYR A 95 19.96 -8.70 -8.33
CA TYR A 95 19.18 -8.65 -9.58
C TYR A 95 20.00 -8.26 -10.81
N GLY A 96 21.30 -7.96 -10.64
CA GLY A 96 22.16 -7.52 -11.73
C GLY A 96 21.95 -6.06 -12.12
N LYS A 97 22.44 -5.69 -13.30
CA LYS A 97 22.48 -4.30 -13.75
C LYS A 97 21.08 -3.69 -13.90
N PRO A 98 20.74 -2.63 -13.15
CA PRO A 98 19.51 -1.86 -13.40
C PRO A 98 19.53 -1.37 -14.85
N GLN A 99 18.46 -1.56 -15.62
CA GLN A 99 18.50 -1.25 -17.06
C GLN A 99 18.53 0.26 -17.36
N PRO A 100 17.66 1.11 -16.75
CA PRO A 100 17.66 2.54 -17.01
C PRO A 100 18.97 3.19 -16.58
N LYS A 101 19.55 4.04 -17.43
CA LYS A 101 20.69 4.88 -17.03
C LYS A 101 20.23 6.06 -16.17
N TYR A 102 19.07 6.62 -16.48
CA TYR A 102 18.45 7.72 -15.75
C TYR A 102 17.04 7.30 -15.30
N VAL A 103 16.63 7.78 -14.14
CA VAL A 103 15.26 7.65 -13.63
C VAL A 103 14.77 9.04 -13.27
N LEU A 104 13.74 9.51 -13.96
CA LEU A 104 13.13 10.80 -13.72
C LEU A 104 11.79 10.59 -13.02
N CYS A 105 11.68 11.08 -11.79
CA CYS A 105 10.42 11.16 -11.07
C CYS A 105 9.85 12.57 -11.27
N ARG A 106 8.63 12.70 -11.79
CA ARG A 106 7.96 14.00 -12.01
C ARG A 106 6.68 14.06 -11.20
N ALA A 107 6.44 15.21 -10.59
CA ALA A 107 5.15 15.54 -9.99
C ALA A 107 4.26 16.22 -11.04
N PHE A 108 2.99 15.85 -11.06
CA PHE A 108 1.95 16.48 -11.87
C PHE A 108 0.86 16.97 -10.94
N GLU A 109 0.49 18.25 -11.05
CA GLU A 109 -0.58 18.85 -10.23
C GLU A 109 -1.98 18.42 -10.71
N ALA A 110 -2.12 18.11 -11.99
CA ALA A 110 -3.38 17.77 -12.63
C ALA A 110 -3.31 16.41 -13.32
N GLU A 111 -4.41 15.66 -13.22
CA GLU A 111 -4.55 14.33 -13.81
C GLU A 111 -4.44 14.39 -15.35
N GLU A 112 -5.03 15.41 -15.97
CA GLU A 112 -5.03 15.59 -17.43
C GLU A 112 -3.63 15.80 -17.98
N ALA A 113 -2.77 16.53 -17.25
CA ALA A 113 -1.39 16.74 -17.64
C ALA A 113 -0.59 15.43 -17.62
N LYS A 114 -0.83 14.58 -16.60
CA LYS A 114 -0.21 13.26 -16.47
C LYS A 114 -0.68 12.31 -17.58
N ILE A 115 -1.98 12.28 -17.88
CA ILE A 115 -2.55 11.51 -18.99
C ILE A 115 -1.92 11.93 -20.32
N LEU A 116 -1.87 13.25 -20.60
CA LEU A 116 -1.29 13.76 -21.84
C LEU A 116 0.21 13.43 -21.95
N ALA A 117 0.96 13.54 -20.85
CA ALA A 117 2.37 13.18 -20.84
C ALA A 117 2.57 11.69 -21.18
N GLN A 118 1.78 10.79 -20.60
CA GLN A 118 1.87 9.36 -20.90
C GLN A 118 1.45 9.05 -22.35
N LEU A 119 0.37 9.65 -22.84
CA LEU A 119 -0.09 9.49 -24.23
C LEU A 119 0.89 10.05 -25.28
N ARG A 120 1.75 11.00 -24.89
CA ARG A 120 2.80 11.58 -25.74
C ARG A 120 4.15 10.88 -25.61
N HIS A 121 4.23 9.80 -24.83
CA HIS A 121 5.49 9.11 -24.51
C HIS A 121 6.51 10.00 -23.79
N GLU A 122 6.04 10.98 -23.02
CA GLU A 122 6.85 11.82 -22.13
C GLU A 122 6.89 11.28 -20.68
N LEU A 123 6.12 10.22 -20.41
CA LEU A 123 6.01 9.54 -19.12
C LEU A 123 5.82 8.04 -19.34
N ASP A 124 6.70 7.21 -18.78
CA ASP A 124 6.67 5.75 -18.98
C ASP A 124 5.68 5.04 -18.03
N MET A 125 5.61 5.49 -16.77
CA MET A 125 4.79 4.89 -15.72
C MET A 125 4.14 5.98 -14.87
N ALA A 126 2.86 5.79 -14.54
CA ALA A 126 2.06 6.72 -13.77
C ALA A 126 1.00 5.96 -12.94
N GLN A 127 0.73 6.47 -11.74
CA GLN A 127 -0.45 6.08 -10.97
C GLN A 127 -1.58 7.05 -11.30
N HIS A 128 -2.65 6.56 -11.90
CA HIS A 128 -3.83 7.33 -12.28
C HIS A 128 -4.99 7.10 -11.31
N VAL A 129 -5.94 8.03 -11.26
CA VAL A 129 -7.29 7.73 -10.77
C VAL A 129 -8.00 6.81 -11.77
N PRO A 130 -9.04 6.05 -11.38
CA PRO A 130 -9.71 5.09 -12.27
C PRO A 130 -10.09 5.65 -13.64
N GLU A 131 -10.69 6.83 -13.70
CA GLU A 131 -11.12 7.49 -14.94
C GLU A 131 -9.93 7.85 -15.82
N GLY A 132 -8.83 8.31 -15.20
CA GLY A 132 -7.61 8.64 -15.92
C GLY A 132 -6.94 7.40 -16.52
N LEU A 133 -6.94 6.29 -15.77
CA LEU A 133 -6.45 5.01 -16.26
C LEU A 133 -7.25 4.54 -17.48
N GLN A 134 -8.58 4.61 -17.42
CA GLN A 134 -9.43 4.24 -18.57
C GLN A 134 -9.08 5.05 -19.81
N VAL A 135 -8.95 6.38 -19.68
CA VAL A 135 -8.58 7.24 -20.81
C VAL A 135 -7.23 6.82 -21.41
N VAL A 136 -6.24 6.49 -20.58
CA VAL A 136 -4.93 6.01 -21.07
C VAL A 136 -5.07 4.67 -21.79
N LEU A 137 -5.80 3.71 -21.23
CA LEU A 137 -6.00 2.39 -21.83
C LEU A 137 -6.80 2.44 -23.14
N GLU A 138 -7.77 3.34 -23.25
CA GLU A 138 -8.56 3.53 -24.47
C GLU A 138 -7.77 4.21 -25.59
N LYS A 139 -6.92 5.19 -25.25
CA LYS A 139 -6.27 6.06 -26.24
C LYS A 139 -4.85 5.62 -26.59
N SER A 140 -4.17 4.93 -25.69
CA SER A 140 -2.81 4.46 -25.92
C SER A 140 -2.80 3.10 -26.61
N LYS A 141 -1.92 2.94 -27.59
CA LYS A 141 -1.69 1.63 -28.24
C LYS A 141 -0.56 0.84 -27.59
N THR A 142 0.13 1.43 -26.62
CA THR A 142 1.36 0.88 -26.02
C THR A 142 1.36 0.91 -24.50
N ALA A 143 0.33 1.48 -23.87
CA ALA A 143 0.16 1.44 -22.42
C ALA A 143 -0.70 0.22 -22.03
N ARG A 144 -0.50 -0.25 -20.80
CA ARG A 144 -1.32 -1.27 -20.15
C ARG A 144 -1.42 -0.99 -18.66
N GLY A 145 -2.40 -1.63 -18.01
CA GLY A 145 -2.47 -1.67 -16.56
C GLY A 145 -1.32 -2.46 -15.95
N TRP A 146 -1.26 -2.48 -14.62
CA TRP A 146 -0.41 -3.42 -13.90
C TRP A 146 -0.77 -4.87 -14.25
N ARG A 147 -2.08 -5.16 -14.25
CA ARG A 147 -2.65 -6.38 -14.81
C ARG A 147 -3.02 -6.13 -16.28
N GLU A 148 -2.82 -7.13 -17.12
CA GLU A 148 -3.27 -7.07 -18.52
C GLU A 148 -4.80 -7.13 -18.61
N GLU A 149 -5.42 -7.86 -17.70
CA GLU A 149 -6.86 -8.04 -17.61
C GLU A 149 -7.47 -7.17 -16.50
N TRP A 150 -8.78 -6.90 -16.60
CA TRP A 150 -9.53 -6.20 -15.56
C TRP A 150 -9.37 -6.95 -14.21
N PRO A 151 -9.16 -6.25 -13.07
CA PRO A 151 -9.33 -4.80 -12.84
C PRO A 151 -8.15 -3.90 -13.23
N TRP A 152 -7.19 -4.37 -14.03
CA TRP A 152 -5.99 -3.62 -14.52
C TRP A 152 -5.03 -3.11 -13.43
N VAL A 153 -5.48 -3.00 -12.18
CA VAL A 153 -4.74 -2.49 -11.03
C VAL A 153 -4.19 -3.60 -10.15
N VAL A 154 -3.36 -3.23 -9.20
CA VAL A 154 -2.97 -4.10 -8.09
C VAL A 154 -4.14 -4.19 -7.11
N ASN A 155 -5.00 -5.20 -7.26
CA ASN A 155 -6.10 -5.46 -6.32
C ASN A 155 -5.69 -6.32 -5.09
N ILE A 156 -4.38 -6.49 -4.88
CA ILE A 156 -3.78 -7.24 -3.75
C ILE A 156 -2.76 -6.39 -2.98
N ASP A 157 -2.95 -5.07 -2.97
CA ASP A 157 -2.07 -4.15 -2.26
C ASP A 157 -2.04 -4.51 -0.76
N PRO A 158 -0.88 -4.66 -0.10
CA PRO A 158 -0.78 -4.98 1.34
C PRO A 158 -1.21 -3.81 2.26
N CYS A 159 -2.15 -2.97 1.83
CA CYS A 159 -2.73 -1.89 2.61
C CYS A 159 -4.25 -1.98 2.65
N ILE A 160 -4.85 -1.56 3.76
CA ILE A 160 -6.29 -1.32 3.86
C ILE A 160 -6.52 0.18 3.95
N THR A 161 -7.41 0.68 3.10
CA THR A 161 -7.86 2.07 3.14
C THR A 161 -9.23 2.14 3.80
N GLY A 162 -9.50 3.20 4.55
CA GLY A 162 -10.76 3.35 5.25
C GLY A 162 -10.73 4.41 6.34
N ILE A 163 -11.79 4.44 7.13
CA ILE A 163 -11.97 5.40 8.21
C ILE A 163 -11.42 4.78 9.50
N MET A 164 -10.61 5.55 10.23
CA MET A 164 -10.22 5.22 11.60
C MET A 164 -10.81 6.24 12.57
N PHE A 165 -11.35 5.74 13.67
CA PHE A 165 -11.90 6.56 14.74
C PHE A 165 -10.87 6.74 15.86
N ASN A 166 -10.73 7.98 16.36
CA ASN A 166 -9.91 8.23 17.54
C ASN A 166 -10.68 7.84 18.81
N ASN A 167 -10.53 6.59 19.24
CA ASN A 167 -11.25 6.03 20.39
C ASN A 167 -10.94 6.70 21.74
N ALA A 168 -10.02 7.67 21.79
CA ALA A 168 -9.72 8.47 22.98
C ALA A 168 -10.53 9.79 23.06
N VAL A 169 -11.34 10.10 22.04
CA VAL A 169 -12.06 11.37 21.92
C VAL A 169 -13.55 11.12 21.72
N SER A 170 -14.38 11.84 22.48
CA SER A 170 -15.84 11.76 22.33
C SER A 170 -16.32 12.37 21.01
N PRO A 171 -17.32 11.78 20.30
CA PRO A 171 -18.12 10.61 20.69
C PRO A 171 -17.54 9.25 20.23
N TYR A 172 -16.32 9.23 19.71
CA TYR A 172 -15.71 8.02 19.13
C TYR A 172 -15.21 7.02 20.17
N ASP A 173 -15.15 7.39 21.45
CA ASP A 173 -14.92 6.47 22.56
C ASP A 173 -16.09 5.49 22.75
N ILE A 174 -17.31 5.89 22.37
CA ILE A 174 -18.53 5.06 22.45
C ILE A 174 -18.56 4.00 21.33
N LYS A 175 -18.60 2.71 21.70
CA LYS A 175 -18.61 1.58 20.76
C LYS A 175 -19.76 1.67 19.74
N ASP A 176 -20.96 1.97 20.21
CA ASP A 176 -22.17 1.95 19.39
C ASP A 176 -22.20 3.09 18.38
N VAL A 177 -21.58 4.25 18.71
CA VAL A 177 -21.38 5.34 17.75
C VAL A 177 -20.49 4.90 16.60
N ARG A 178 -19.40 4.16 16.86
CA ARG A 178 -18.52 3.65 15.81
C ARG A 178 -19.24 2.64 14.91
N TRP A 179 -20.03 1.73 15.49
CA TRP A 179 -20.86 0.81 14.69
C TRP A 179 -21.90 1.54 13.86
N ALA A 180 -22.63 2.50 14.45
CA ALA A 180 -23.61 3.29 13.72
C ALA A 180 -22.98 4.03 12.53
N LEU A 181 -21.77 4.60 12.69
CA LEU A 181 -21.06 5.27 11.61
C LEU A 181 -20.56 4.30 10.54
N THR A 182 -20.03 3.13 10.92
CA THR A 182 -19.62 2.09 9.95
C THR A 182 -20.81 1.57 9.15
N LEU A 183 -21.92 1.26 9.81
CA LEU A 183 -23.13 0.72 9.18
C LEU A 183 -23.93 1.77 8.39
N ALA A 184 -23.62 3.06 8.56
CA ALA A 184 -24.18 4.13 7.73
C ALA A 184 -23.52 4.21 6.34
N ILE A 185 -22.43 3.47 6.11
CA ILE A 185 -21.73 3.43 4.83
C ILE A 185 -22.41 2.37 3.95
N ASP A 186 -23.04 2.82 2.87
CA ASP A 186 -23.38 1.91 1.78
C ASP A 186 -22.11 1.61 0.97
N ILE A 187 -21.54 0.43 1.22
CA ILE A 187 -20.23 0.06 0.70
C ILE A 187 -20.22 -0.10 -0.83
N VAL A 188 -21.36 -0.48 -1.44
CA VAL A 188 -21.42 -0.71 -2.89
C VAL A 188 -21.28 0.62 -3.66
N PRO A 189 -22.09 1.66 -3.39
CA PRO A 189 -21.88 3.00 -3.95
C PRO A 189 -20.52 3.60 -3.58
N TYR A 190 -20.02 3.36 -2.37
CA TYR A 190 -18.69 3.83 -1.98
C TYR A 190 -17.60 3.27 -2.92
N MET A 191 -17.59 1.95 -3.13
CA MET A 191 -16.60 1.31 -4.00
C MET A 191 -16.76 1.71 -5.47
N GLN A 192 -17.99 1.94 -5.91
CA GLN A 192 -18.26 2.48 -7.25
C GLN A 192 -17.67 3.88 -7.45
N ILE A 193 -17.81 4.76 -6.45
CA ILE A 193 -17.34 6.16 -6.55
C ILE A 193 -15.82 6.24 -6.35
N ALA A 194 -15.29 5.55 -5.35
CA ALA A 194 -13.90 5.73 -4.92
C ALA A 194 -12.90 4.92 -5.76
N PHE A 195 -13.31 3.73 -6.21
CA PHE A 195 -12.40 2.77 -6.85
C PHE A 195 -12.92 2.26 -8.18
N ASP A 196 -14.07 2.76 -8.66
CA ASP A 196 -14.69 2.27 -9.89
C ASP A 196 -14.80 0.74 -9.91
N VAL A 197 -15.13 0.18 -8.73
CA VAL A 197 -15.22 -1.26 -8.44
C VAL A 197 -13.96 -2.08 -8.80
N MET A 198 -12.78 -1.47 -8.84
CA MET A 198 -11.49 -2.13 -9.12
C MET A 198 -10.69 -2.48 -7.84
N ALA A 199 -11.34 -2.57 -6.68
CA ALA A 199 -10.72 -2.93 -5.41
C ALA A 199 -11.61 -3.88 -4.60
N PRO A 200 -11.02 -4.75 -3.75
CA PRO A 200 -11.78 -5.60 -2.85
C PRO A 200 -12.23 -4.84 -1.60
N VAL A 201 -13.34 -5.28 -1.00
CA VAL A 201 -13.76 -4.88 0.35
C VAL A 201 -13.14 -5.82 1.39
N SER A 202 -13.03 -5.35 2.64
CA SER A 202 -12.50 -6.16 3.72
C SER A 202 -13.23 -5.96 5.04
N VAL A 203 -13.86 -7.02 5.54
CA VAL A 203 -14.51 -7.04 6.85
C VAL A 203 -13.50 -6.94 8.01
N LEU A 204 -12.27 -7.41 7.82
CA LEU A 204 -11.20 -7.29 8.82
C LEU A 204 -10.35 -6.06 8.52
N HIS A 205 -9.69 -5.49 9.55
CA HIS A 205 -8.73 -4.41 9.36
C HIS A 205 -7.36 -4.91 8.80
N LEU A 206 -7.45 -5.80 7.80
CA LEU A 206 -6.38 -6.44 7.06
C LEU A 206 -6.75 -6.41 5.56
N PRO A 207 -5.80 -6.26 4.63
CA PRO A 207 -6.11 -6.43 3.21
C PRO A 207 -6.39 -7.92 2.91
N PRO A 208 -7.35 -8.26 2.02
CA PRO A 208 -7.71 -9.64 1.70
C PRO A 208 -6.72 -10.26 0.69
N VAL A 209 -5.42 -10.17 0.97
CA VAL A 209 -4.37 -10.83 0.16
C VAL A 209 -4.32 -12.33 0.48
N PRO A 210 -3.90 -13.21 -0.45
CA PRO A 210 -4.00 -14.66 -0.28
C PRO A 210 -3.46 -15.19 1.05
N ALA A 211 -2.28 -14.73 1.47
CA ALA A 211 -1.66 -15.14 2.72
C ALA A 211 -2.46 -14.73 3.97
N TYR A 212 -3.18 -13.60 3.92
CA TYR A 212 -4.03 -13.17 5.03
C TYR A 212 -5.39 -13.84 4.97
N THR A 213 -5.90 -14.10 3.76
CA THR A 213 -7.14 -14.85 3.55
C THR A 213 -7.07 -16.22 4.21
N GLU A 214 -6.04 -17.00 3.89
CA GLU A 214 -5.79 -18.33 4.49
C GLU A 214 -5.57 -18.23 6.02
N ALA A 215 -4.78 -17.26 6.47
CA ALA A 215 -4.38 -17.17 7.88
C ALA A 215 -5.46 -16.59 8.81
N PHE A 216 -6.36 -15.74 8.30
CA PHE A 216 -7.29 -14.94 9.11
C PHE A 216 -8.72 -14.96 8.61
N PHE A 217 -8.97 -14.72 7.32
CA PHE A 217 -10.34 -14.57 6.83
C PHE A 217 -11.09 -15.91 6.83
N GLU A 218 -10.49 -16.97 6.27
CA GLU A 218 -11.13 -18.28 6.22
C GLU A 218 -11.38 -18.85 7.64
N PRO A 219 -10.41 -18.83 8.58
CA PRO A 219 -10.65 -19.34 9.93
C PRO A 219 -11.66 -18.50 10.74
N MET A 220 -11.87 -17.23 10.37
CA MET A 220 -12.80 -16.32 11.07
C MET A 220 -14.19 -16.27 10.45
N GLU A 221 -14.42 -16.88 9.29
CA GLU A 221 -15.69 -16.70 8.55
C GLU A 221 -16.91 -17.16 9.35
N ASP A 222 -16.82 -18.29 10.04
CA ASP A 222 -17.92 -18.79 10.90
C ASP A 222 -18.20 -17.84 12.07
N TRP A 223 -17.15 -17.27 12.65
CA TRP A 223 -17.29 -16.27 13.72
C TRP A 223 -17.94 -14.99 13.18
N LEU A 224 -17.55 -14.52 12.00
CA LEU A 224 -18.12 -13.34 11.35
C LEU A 224 -19.61 -13.53 11.07
N LYS A 225 -20.02 -14.69 10.53
CA LYS A 225 -21.44 -15.04 10.30
C LYS A 225 -22.25 -15.15 11.59
N GLY A 226 -21.60 -15.53 12.69
CA GLY A 226 -22.21 -15.63 14.02
C GLY A 226 -22.19 -14.32 14.81
N PHE A 227 -21.46 -13.30 14.36
CA PHE A 227 -21.26 -12.07 15.11
C PHE A 227 -22.56 -11.26 15.20
N GLU A 228 -22.94 -10.89 16.42
CA GLU A 228 -24.16 -10.14 16.71
C GLU A 228 -23.84 -8.86 17.49
N LEU A 229 -24.45 -7.75 17.06
CA LEU A 229 -24.53 -6.51 17.80
C LEU A 229 -25.78 -6.54 18.68
N ASP A 230 -25.60 -6.26 19.97
CA ASP A 230 -26.71 -5.98 20.89
C ASP A 230 -27.17 -4.53 20.69
N LEU A 231 -28.41 -4.35 20.22
CA LEU A 231 -29.01 -3.04 19.98
C LEU A 231 -29.75 -2.50 21.22
N GLY A 232 -29.74 -3.27 22.31
CA GLY A 232 -30.53 -3.03 23.51
C GLY A 232 -31.91 -3.67 23.42
N SER A 233 -32.62 -3.71 24.56
CA SER A 233 -34.00 -4.24 24.66
C SER A 233 -34.18 -5.71 24.24
N GLY A 234 -33.10 -6.48 24.17
CA GLY A 234 -33.11 -7.88 23.74
C GLY A 234 -33.11 -8.07 22.21
N GLU A 235 -32.89 -7.01 21.44
CA GLU A 235 -32.75 -7.06 19.98
C GLU A 235 -31.28 -7.22 19.58
N THR A 236 -31.00 -8.17 18.69
CA THR A 236 -29.67 -8.35 18.11
C THR A 236 -29.68 -8.20 16.59
N PHE A 237 -28.55 -7.78 16.03
CA PHE A 237 -28.36 -7.61 14.59
C PHE A 237 -27.06 -8.25 14.13
N LYS A 238 -27.09 -8.98 13.00
CA LYS A 238 -25.91 -9.57 12.37
C LYS A 238 -25.44 -8.66 11.24
N PRO A 239 -24.37 -7.86 11.44
CA PRO A 239 -23.94 -6.89 10.44
C PRO A 239 -23.21 -7.54 9.26
N TYR A 240 -22.54 -8.68 9.46
CA TYR A 240 -21.72 -9.26 8.40
C TYR A 240 -22.54 -9.69 7.18
N ASP A 241 -22.29 -9.03 6.06
CA ASP A 241 -23.00 -9.19 4.80
C ASP A 241 -22.11 -9.88 3.76
N THR A 242 -22.40 -11.17 3.54
CA THR A 242 -21.70 -12.02 2.56
C THR A 242 -22.14 -11.75 1.12
N GLU A 243 -23.19 -10.95 0.91
CA GLU A 243 -23.76 -10.66 -0.41
C GLU A 243 -23.15 -9.40 -1.05
N VAL A 244 -22.35 -8.63 -0.30
CA VAL A 244 -21.62 -7.45 -0.81
C VAL A 244 -20.77 -7.77 -2.05
N PRO A 245 -19.94 -8.85 -2.09
CA PRO A 245 -19.13 -9.17 -3.26
C PRO A 245 -19.97 -9.40 -4.53
N TYR A 246 -21.14 -10.03 -4.39
CA TYR A 246 -22.05 -10.29 -5.51
C TYR A 246 -22.71 -9.00 -6.02
N ARG A 247 -23.13 -8.09 -5.12
CA ARG A 247 -23.63 -6.77 -5.53
C ARG A 247 -22.56 -5.90 -6.20
N LEU A 248 -21.30 -6.00 -5.77
CA LEU A 248 -20.17 -5.36 -6.45
C LEU A 248 -19.94 -5.96 -7.84
N ALA A 249 -20.02 -7.28 -7.98
CA ALA A 249 -19.93 -7.96 -9.27
C ALA A 249 -21.05 -7.52 -10.23
N GLU A 250 -22.30 -7.44 -9.77
CA GLU A 250 -23.42 -6.90 -10.55
C GLU A 250 -23.17 -5.45 -10.99
N THR A 251 -22.70 -4.61 -10.06
CA THR A 251 -22.36 -3.21 -10.34
C THR A 251 -21.26 -3.11 -11.41
N ALA A 252 -20.21 -3.94 -11.31
CA ALA A 252 -19.13 -3.99 -12.29
C ALA A 252 -19.60 -4.45 -13.67
N ARG A 253 -20.45 -5.49 -13.74
CA ARG A 253 -21.06 -5.94 -15.01
C ARG A 253 -21.96 -4.88 -15.62
N ALA A 254 -22.74 -4.16 -14.82
CA ALA A 254 -23.58 -3.06 -15.28
C ALA A 254 -22.77 -1.91 -15.91
N ARG A 255 -21.49 -1.76 -15.51
CA ARG A 255 -20.52 -0.83 -16.11
C ARG A 255 -19.80 -1.40 -17.34
N GLY A 256 -20.05 -2.65 -17.70
CA GLY A 256 -19.45 -3.32 -18.85
C GLY A 256 -18.14 -4.05 -18.56
N TYR A 257 -17.75 -4.20 -17.29
CA TYR A 257 -16.54 -4.96 -16.95
C TYR A 257 -16.75 -6.47 -17.05
N PRO A 258 -15.72 -7.24 -17.45
CA PRO A 258 -15.82 -8.67 -17.72
C PRO A 258 -15.72 -9.50 -16.43
N VAL A 259 -16.64 -9.31 -15.48
CA VAL A 259 -16.66 -10.05 -14.21
C VAL A 259 -17.27 -11.45 -14.40
N PRO A 260 -16.55 -12.53 -14.07
CA PRO A 260 -17.06 -13.91 -14.18
C PRO A 260 -18.28 -14.17 -13.29
N ASP A 261 -19.10 -15.17 -13.66
CA ASP A 261 -20.27 -15.60 -12.86
C ASP A 261 -19.93 -16.56 -11.71
N ASP A 262 -18.70 -17.09 -11.71
CA ASP A 262 -18.23 -18.03 -10.71
C ASP A 262 -18.15 -17.39 -9.30
N PRO A 263 -18.85 -17.92 -8.29
CA PRO A 263 -18.89 -17.32 -6.96
C PRO A 263 -17.55 -17.25 -6.23
N GLU A 264 -16.65 -18.21 -6.45
CA GLU A 264 -15.32 -18.22 -5.83
C GLU A 264 -14.48 -17.08 -6.42
N THR A 265 -14.47 -16.97 -7.75
CA THR A 265 -13.78 -15.89 -8.47
C THR A 265 -14.30 -14.50 -8.07
N ILE A 266 -15.61 -14.35 -7.85
CA ILE A 266 -16.19 -13.09 -7.36
C ILE A 266 -15.64 -12.74 -5.97
N ARG A 267 -15.55 -13.72 -5.06
CA ARG A 267 -15.02 -13.51 -3.71
C ARG A 267 -13.51 -13.23 -3.72
N GLU A 268 -12.76 -13.81 -4.65
CA GLU A 268 -11.34 -13.47 -4.85
C GLU A 268 -11.15 -12.03 -5.35
N LEU A 269 -12.03 -11.56 -6.23
CA LEU A 269 -11.94 -10.22 -6.82
C LEU A 269 -12.38 -9.13 -5.84
N PHE A 270 -13.46 -9.36 -5.09
CA PHE A 270 -14.13 -8.34 -4.29
C PHE A 270 -14.02 -8.55 -2.78
N GLY A 271 -13.43 -9.65 -2.31
CA GLY A 271 -13.37 -10.01 -0.89
C GLY A 271 -14.54 -10.90 -0.45
N ILE A 272 -14.54 -11.30 0.82
CA ILE A 272 -15.51 -12.29 1.35
C ILE A 272 -16.82 -11.68 1.88
N GLY A 273 -16.88 -10.35 2.02
CA GLY A 273 -17.99 -9.63 2.61
C GLY A 273 -17.55 -8.33 3.26
N TRP A 274 -18.53 -7.59 3.77
CA TRP A 274 -18.33 -6.35 4.54
C TRP A 274 -19.32 -6.30 5.72
N TRP A 275 -19.26 -5.25 6.53
CA TRP A 275 -20.18 -4.99 7.65
C TRP A 275 -21.52 -4.43 7.21
#